data_AF-A0A8H6UDB0-F1
#
_entry.id   AF-A0A8H6UDB0-F1
#
_cell.length_a   1.000
_cell.length_b   1.000
_cell.length_c   1.000
_cell.angle_alpha   90.00
_cell.angle_beta   90.00
_cell.angle_gamma   90.00
#
_symmetry.space_group_name_H-M   'P 1'
#
loop_
_entity.id
_entity.type
_entity.pdbx_description
1 polymer ?
#
loop_
_entity_poly.entity_id
_entity_poly.type
_entity_poly.pdbx_seq_one_letter_code
_entity_poly.pdbx_strand_id
1 'polypeptide(L)'
;MKTQVSLAVDAEMPRDGLSPNDLTILLTQLWCRDFKEYRGKYPDRSRVQLTASILLYCFTSARTGEVHEPTARRSISRQKDSCDDKDANLQATAMAACYKHFTLTIELVDGIPMLVLTYARQFVKGEEVPPFFNLLLFMLPLFSADRAFRHYKSYVEVLDELDSIKLSDLDSQSNHVISRIHFREDLLDTPIFRPRSELDCEKSTGRARGADLFGKEFAALGYRSGYEKNVTARACRRWALMQTDKKYSQTARMKHASHTEARTFGRSYAHPVCEVDGPATYLDIASRHEHIQNRRSMGVHRNQNLWQSLPAKAEFEFQEREDVIALDKEFERLSTQLAKTDTETKKGIQLQRRRVQGKKDKLYLEELKRQRVQQCTQTGSVYEQTLFHYRRRAMPERDLLAHKLPKKSSTIRSPDGLEAMKALEAICNQYHQVTYRSGLQPVNGRCVCGEPIDRFRAHRRWLHLYRCYKKMLRQMSDDDFAEFCYECDLWFNNQNEWHQHCQDHLSEPSELLRCDPIIFRNCPVKPGYCPFCLGNPSLGPIRQMEQYLDMSKWYDHVHSHLSHLSGEFHCRHPACTQTGMRVLDGTRISS
;
A
#
# COMPACT_ATOMS: atom_id res chain seq x y z
N MET A 1 15.43 -20.33 -40.47
CA MET A 1 14.02 -20.51 -40.04
C MET A 1 13.79 -19.69 -38.79
N LYS A 2 13.08 -18.56 -38.92
CA LYS A 2 12.67 -17.70 -37.79
C LYS A 2 11.43 -18.33 -37.17
N THR A 3 11.56 -18.88 -35.97
CA THR A 3 10.42 -19.39 -35.22
C THR A 3 9.58 -18.21 -34.78
N GLN A 4 8.47 -17.95 -35.49
CA GLN A 4 7.42 -17.06 -35.04
C GLN A 4 6.88 -17.61 -33.71
N VAL A 5 7.21 -16.94 -32.62
CA VAL A 5 6.48 -17.08 -31.36
C VAL A 5 5.08 -16.53 -31.64
N SER A 6 4.10 -17.42 -31.81
CA SER A 6 2.70 -17.06 -31.90
C SER A 6 2.33 -16.30 -30.62
N LEU A 7 2.04 -15.00 -30.75
CA LEU A 7 1.37 -14.22 -29.73
C LEU A 7 0.01 -14.89 -29.49
N ALA A 8 -0.10 -15.60 -28.37
CA ALA A 8 -1.29 -16.34 -28.01
C ALA A 8 -2.52 -15.41 -28.01
N VAL A 9 -3.47 -15.78 -28.87
CA VAL A 9 -4.87 -15.39 -28.88
C VAL A 9 -5.43 -15.52 -27.45
N ASP A 10 -6.07 -14.46 -26.96
CA ASP A 10 -6.94 -14.41 -25.76
C ASP A 10 -6.66 -15.48 -24.70
N ALA A 11 -5.56 -15.34 -23.96
CA ALA A 11 -5.32 -16.17 -22.77
C ALA A 11 -6.46 -15.95 -21.76
N GLU A 12 -7.36 -16.94 -21.65
CA GLU A 12 -8.46 -16.91 -20.68
C GLU A 12 -7.89 -16.67 -19.28
N MET A 13 -8.43 -15.68 -18.55
CA MET A 13 -7.92 -15.37 -17.22
C MET A 13 -7.98 -16.62 -16.33
N PRO A 14 -6.91 -16.92 -15.56
CA PRO A 14 -6.88 -18.06 -14.65
C PRO A 14 -8.14 -18.12 -13.81
N ARG A 15 -8.70 -19.31 -13.61
CA ARG A 15 -9.99 -19.50 -12.92
C ARG A 15 -9.89 -19.54 -11.39
N ASP A 16 -8.68 -19.40 -10.86
CA ASP A 16 -8.38 -19.41 -9.44
C ASP A 16 -9.15 -18.32 -8.66
N GLY A 17 -9.56 -18.65 -7.44
CA GLY A 17 -10.22 -17.74 -6.50
C GLY A 17 -9.24 -17.13 -5.51
N LEU A 18 -9.59 -15.97 -4.95
CA LEU A 18 -8.82 -15.38 -3.85
C LEU A 18 -9.28 -15.97 -2.52
N SER A 19 -8.51 -16.91 -1.98
CA SER A 19 -8.82 -17.57 -0.71
C SER A 19 -8.60 -16.66 0.51
N PRO A 20 -9.07 -17.03 1.71
CA PRO A 20 -8.77 -16.30 2.94
C PRO A 20 -7.26 -16.25 3.24
N ASN A 21 -6.52 -17.30 2.88
CA ASN A 21 -5.05 -17.29 2.99
C ASN A 21 -4.43 -16.25 2.04
N ASP A 22 -4.91 -16.20 0.79
CA ASP A 22 -4.43 -15.21 -0.17
C ASP A 22 -4.74 -13.77 0.29
N LEU A 23 -5.93 -13.56 0.84
CA LEU A 23 -6.34 -12.29 1.45
C LEU A 23 -5.45 -11.94 2.65
N THR A 24 -5.13 -12.90 3.52
CA THR A 24 -4.19 -12.71 4.65
C THR A 24 -2.83 -12.22 4.15
N ILE A 25 -2.31 -12.84 3.10
CA ILE A 25 -1.03 -12.49 2.47
C ILE A 25 -1.07 -11.07 1.90
N LEU A 26 -2.14 -10.71 1.20
CA LEU A 26 -2.32 -9.37 0.62
C LEU A 26 -2.38 -8.29 1.69
N LEU A 27 -3.15 -8.51 2.76
CA LEU A 27 -3.30 -7.55 3.85
C LEU A 27 -2.04 -7.45 4.72
N THR A 28 -1.36 -8.57 4.95
CA THR A 28 -0.05 -8.60 5.62
C THR A 28 0.97 -7.84 4.80
N GLN A 29 1.00 -8.00 3.47
CA GLN A 29 1.84 -7.18 2.63
C GLN A 29 1.47 -5.71 2.80
N LEU A 30 0.21 -5.35 2.57
CA LEU A 30 -0.29 -3.98 2.56
C LEU A 30 0.01 -3.22 3.87
N TRP A 31 -0.12 -3.86 5.02
CA TRP A 31 0.02 -3.19 6.32
C TRP A 31 1.36 -3.43 6.99
N CYS A 32 1.96 -4.61 6.83
CA CYS A 32 3.13 -5.03 7.59
C CYS A 32 4.43 -5.10 6.76
N ARG A 33 4.39 -4.88 5.44
CA ARG A 33 5.58 -5.02 4.57
C ARG A 33 5.66 -4.03 3.39
N ASP A 34 4.58 -3.32 3.08
CA ASP A 34 4.45 -2.64 1.80
C ASP A 34 5.19 -1.29 1.76
N PHE A 35 6.34 -1.21 1.11
CA PHE A 35 7.04 0.06 0.96
C PHE A 35 6.30 1.09 0.08
N LYS A 36 5.25 0.71 -0.68
CA LYS A 36 4.59 1.60 -1.65
C LYS A 36 4.03 2.88 -1.01
N GLU A 37 4.32 3.99 -1.66
CA GLU A 37 3.70 5.29 -1.39
C GLU A 37 2.53 5.51 -2.36
N TYR A 38 1.37 5.83 -1.80
CA TYR A 38 0.18 6.14 -2.57
C TYR A 38 0.20 7.61 -3.01
N ARG A 39 -0.42 7.92 -4.15
CA ARG A 39 -0.52 9.31 -4.63
C ARG A 39 -1.74 9.99 -4.03
N GLY A 40 -1.71 11.32 -3.96
CA GLY A 40 -2.84 12.14 -3.52
C GLY A 40 -2.50 12.96 -2.28
N LYS A 41 -3.44 13.82 -1.86
CA LYS A 41 -3.30 14.64 -0.64
C LYS A 41 -3.37 13.79 0.63
N TYR A 42 -4.06 12.65 0.61
CA TYR A 42 -4.11 11.72 1.73
C TYR A 42 -3.64 10.34 1.27
N PRO A 43 -2.33 10.13 1.07
CA PRO A 43 -1.81 8.86 0.55
C PRO A 43 -2.29 7.65 1.34
N ASP A 44 -2.21 7.69 2.67
CA ASP A 44 -2.52 6.53 3.51
C ASP A 44 -4.02 6.27 3.61
N ARG A 45 -4.87 7.29 3.45
CA ARG A 45 -6.30 7.10 3.19
C ARG A 45 -6.58 6.19 1.99
N SER A 46 -5.76 6.27 0.93
CA SER A 46 -5.91 5.37 -0.22
C SER A 46 -5.62 3.91 0.13
N ARG A 47 -4.75 3.66 1.12
CA ARG A 47 -4.45 2.32 1.66
C ARG A 47 -5.65 1.77 2.43
N VAL A 48 -6.30 2.61 3.24
CA VAL A 48 -7.54 2.27 3.97
C VAL A 48 -8.66 1.96 2.98
N GLN A 49 -8.89 2.84 2.00
CA GLN A 49 -9.89 2.63 0.94
C GLN A 49 -9.62 1.37 0.12
N LEU A 50 -8.36 1.06 -0.18
CA LEU A 50 -7.99 -0.17 -0.89
C LEU A 50 -8.36 -1.41 -0.06
N THR A 51 -8.05 -1.41 1.23
CA THR A 51 -8.41 -2.51 2.15
C THR A 51 -9.92 -2.69 2.22
N ALA A 52 -10.65 -1.61 2.51
CA ALA A 52 -12.11 -1.62 2.57
C ALA A 52 -12.75 -2.11 1.25
N SER A 53 -12.22 -1.68 0.10
CA SER A 53 -12.70 -2.16 -1.22
C SER A 53 -12.47 -3.67 -1.41
N ILE A 54 -11.27 -4.17 -1.06
CA ILE A 54 -10.93 -5.60 -1.17
C ILE A 54 -11.88 -6.43 -0.30
N LEU A 55 -12.04 -6.04 0.98
CA LEU A 55 -12.94 -6.72 1.91
C LEU A 55 -14.39 -6.67 1.43
N LEU A 56 -14.84 -5.52 0.92
CA LEU A 56 -16.16 -5.39 0.34
C LEU A 56 -16.36 -6.42 -0.78
N TYR A 57 -15.45 -6.51 -1.76
CA TYR A 57 -15.54 -7.53 -2.82
C TYR A 57 -15.54 -8.97 -2.30
N CYS A 58 -14.73 -9.28 -1.28
CA CYS A 58 -14.66 -10.61 -0.70
C CYS A 58 -15.96 -11.02 0.01
N PHE A 59 -16.64 -10.10 0.70
CA PHE A 59 -17.81 -10.41 1.52
C PHE A 59 -19.14 -10.25 0.80
N THR A 60 -19.18 -9.41 -0.23
CA THR A 60 -20.41 -9.10 -0.98
C THR A 60 -20.50 -9.89 -2.29
N SER A 61 -19.39 -10.47 -2.74
CA SER A 61 -19.25 -10.92 -4.11
C SER A 61 -19.54 -9.83 -5.15
N ALA A 62 -19.63 -8.54 -4.80
CA ALA A 62 -20.11 -7.46 -5.67
C ALA A 62 -19.40 -7.41 -7.04
N ARG A 63 -20.12 -6.96 -8.07
CA ARG A 63 -19.52 -6.66 -9.37
C ARG A 63 -18.64 -5.41 -9.25
N THR A 64 -17.59 -5.32 -10.05
CA THR A 64 -16.70 -4.15 -10.03
C THR A 64 -17.45 -2.85 -10.29
N GLY A 65 -18.45 -2.87 -11.17
CA GLY A 65 -19.34 -1.75 -11.46
C GLY A 65 -20.42 -1.47 -10.44
N GLU A 66 -20.45 -2.16 -9.29
CA GLU A 66 -21.33 -1.82 -8.16
C GLU A 66 -20.54 -0.97 -7.13
N VAL A 67 -19.23 -1.21 -7.02
CA VAL A 67 -18.34 -0.55 -6.06
C VAL A 67 -17.56 0.62 -6.67
N HIS A 68 -17.08 0.47 -7.91
CA HIS A 68 -16.27 1.45 -8.62
C HIS A 68 -16.85 1.79 -9.99
N GLU A 69 -16.56 2.99 -10.47
CA GLU A 69 -17.12 3.49 -11.73
C GLU A 69 -16.60 2.68 -12.96
N PRO A 70 -17.48 2.12 -13.81
CA PRO A 70 -17.08 1.36 -14.99
C PRO A 70 -16.34 2.17 -16.05
N THR A 71 -15.26 1.63 -16.59
CA THR A 71 -14.42 2.31 -17.60
C THR A 71 -15.13 2.47 -18.95
N ALA A 72 -15.97 1.51 -19.34
CA ALA A 72 -16.73 1.53 -20.60
C ALA A 72 -17.81 2.64 -20.67
N ARG A 73 -18.21 3.20 -19.51
CA ARG A 73 -19.23 4.26 -19.45
C ARG A 73 -18.62 5.67 -19.32
N ARG A 74 -17.38 5.77 -18.84
CA ARG A 74 -16.58 7.03 -18.90
C ARG A 74 -16.32 7.52 -20.33
N SER A 75 -16.20 6.61 -21.30
CA SER A 75 -16.05 6.98 -22.71
C SER A 75 -17.35 7.53 -23.29
N ILE A 76 -18.51 7.01 -22.85
CA ILE A 76 -19.83 7.44 -23.31
C ILE A 76 -20.21 8.79 -22.69
N SER A 77 -19.91 9.04 -21.40
CA SER A 77 -20.15 10.35 -20.78
C SER A 77 -19.31 11.46 -21.43
N ARG A 78 -18.04 11.18 -21.75
CA ARG A 78 -17.15 12.13 -22.44
C ARG A 78 -17.54 12.43 -23.90
N GLN A 79 -18.29 11.56 -24.57
CA GLN A 79 -18.84 11.83 -25.90
C GLN A 79 -20.15 12.65 -25.83
N LYS A 80 -20.88 12.57 -24.73
CA LYS A 80 -22.18 13.23 -24.53
C LYS A 80 -22.11 14.61 -23.88
N ASP A 81 -20.93 15.11 -23.48
CA ASP A 81 -20.71 16.53 -23.13
C ASP A 81 -20.99 17.51 -24.31
N SER A 82 -21.51 17.02 -25.44
CA SER A 82 -22.03 17.80 -26.59
C SER A 82 -23.56 17.90 -26.64
N CYS A 83 -24.31 17.26 -25.74
CA CYS A 83 -25.77 17.31 -25.72
C CYS A 83 -26.29 17.40 -24.28
N ASP A 84 -27.01 18.48 -23.98
CA ASP A 84 -27.65 18.79 -22.69
C ASP A 84 -28.78 17.80 -22.35
N ASP A 85 -28.41 16.60 -21.89
CA ASP A 85 -29.37 15.65 -21.33
C ASP A 85 -29.02 15.33 -19.87
N LYS A 86 -29.61 16.12 -18.96
CA LYS A 86 -29.33 16.10 -17.51
C LYS A 86 -29.76 14.80 -16.84
N ASP A 87 -30.71 14.06 -17.42
CA ASP A 87 -31.22 12.80 -16.85
C ASP A 87 -30.29 11.60 -17.08
N ALA A 88 -29.48 11.63 -18.15
CA ALA A 88 -28.48 10.59 -18.40
C ALA A 88 -27.29 10.67 -17.43
N ASN A 89 -26.99 11.87 -16.92
CA ASN A 89 -25.88 12.09 -15.98
C ASN A 89 -26.21 11.48 -14.61
N LEU A 90 -27.46 11.59 -14.15
CA LEU A 90 -27.96 10.98 -12.90
C LEU A 90 -27.93 9.44 -12.91
N GLN A 91 -28.20 8.81 -14.06
CA GLN A 91 -28.07 7.35 -14.19
C GLN A 91 -26.61 6.87 -14.25
N ALA A 92 -25.66 7.72 -14.67
CA ALA A 92 -24.23 7.41 -14.62
C ALA A 92 -23.67 7.48 -13.18
N THR A 93 -24.21 8.36 -12.34
CA THR A 93 -23.83 8.54 -10.92
C THR A 93 -24.21 7.33 -10.05
N ALA A 94 -25.22 6.55 -10.46
CA ALA A 94 -25.82 5.47 -9.65
C ALA A 94 -25.11 4.09 -9.70
N MET A 95 -23.81 4.01 -10.00
CA MET A 95 -23.08 2.73 -10.11
C MET A 95 -21.75 2.67 -9.33
N ALA A 96 -21.51 3.55 -8.37
CA ALA A 96 -20.39 3.45 -7.44
C ALA A 96 -20.89 3.35 -6.00
N ALA A 97 -20.05 2.82 -5.10
CA ALA A 97 -20.38 2.75 -3.69
C ALA A 97 -20.42 4.16 -3.06
N CYS A 98 -21.63 4.71 -2.90
CA CYS A 98 -21.93 5.94 -2.19
C CYS A 98 -22.54 5.64 -0.81
N TYR A 99 -22.60 6.65 0.07
CA TYR A 99 -23.13 6.51 1.42
C TYR A 99 -24.55 5.95 1.46
N LYS A 100 -25.43 6.33 0.52
CA LYS A 100 -26.80 5.80 0.42
C LYS A 100 -26.91 4.29 0.24
N HIS A 101 -25.83 3.64 -0.23
CA HIS A 101 -25.80 2.18 -0.42
C HIS A 101 -25.43 1.43 0.87
N PHE A 102 -25.02 2.14 1.93
CA PHE A 102 -24.68 1.55 3.21
C PHE A 102 -25.79 1.81 4.23
N THR A 103 -26.13 0.78 4.99
CA THR A 103 -26.98 0.87 6.17
C THR A 103 -26.16 0.41 7.36
N LEU A 104 -25.98 1.28 8.35
CA LEU A 104 -25.31 0.98 9.60
C LEU A 104 -26.37 0.94 10.71
N THR A 105 -26.45 -0.18 11.41
CA THR A 105 -27.45 -0.45 12.44
C THR A 105 -26.77 -0.99 13.69
N ILE A 106 -27.37 -0.72 14.84
CA ILE A 106 -27.11 -1.45 16.07
C ILE A 106 -28.19 -2.52 16.18
N GLU A 107 -27.80 -3.77 16.23
CA GLU A 107 -28.70 -4.93 16.24
C GLU A 107 -28.38 -5.81 17.44
N LEU A 108 -29.41 -6.33 18.09
CA LEU A 108 -29.26 -7.45 19.01
C LEU A 108 -29.13 -8.72 18.17
N VAL A 109 -27.99 -9.40 18.26
CA VAL A 109 -27.73 -10.65 17.54
C VAL A 109 -27.34 -11.73 18.53
N ASP A 110 -28.16 -12.77 18.63
CA ASP A 110 -28.02 -13.85 19.60
C ASP A 110 -27.86 -13.33 21.04
N GLY A 111 -28.62 -12.27 21.37
CA GLY A 111 -28.57 -11.61 22.69
C GLY A 111 -27.36 -10.69 22.91
N ILE A 112 -26.54 -10.43 21.89
CA ILE A 112 -25.37 -9.54 21.98
C ILE A 112 -25.61 -8.30 21.10
N PRO A 113 -25.58 -7.07 21.65
CA PRO A 113 -25.62 -5.86 20.84
C PRO A 113 -24.37 -5.77 19.97
N MET A 114 -24.57 -5.54 18.68
CA MET A 114 -23.49 -5.41 17.71
C MET A 114 -23.79 -4.36 16.66
N LEU A 115 -22.72 -3.77 16.10
CA LEU A 115 -22.79 -3.02 14.86
C LEU A 115 -22.89 -3.94 13.65
N VAL A 116 -23.85 -3.64 12.79
CA VAL A 116 -24.08 -4.34 11.53
C VAL A 116 -23.99 -3.35 10.38
N LEU A 117 -23.08 -3.62 9.44
CA LEU A 117 -22.97 -2.87 8.19
C LEU A 117 -23.54 -3.69 7.05
N THR A 118 -24.57 -3.15 6.41
CA THR A 118 -25.17 -3.73 5.22
C THR A 118 -24.78 -2.89 4.02
N TYR A 119 -24.34 -3.54 2.94
CA TYR A 119 -24.12 -2.91 1.65
C TYR A 119 -25.14 -3.42 0.63
N ALA A 120 -26.00 -2.53 0.15
CA ALA A 120 -27.13 -2.87 -0.70
C ALA A 120 -27.98 -4.02 -0.11
N ARG A 121 -28.02 -5.19 -0.78
CA ARG A 121 -28.86 -6.35 -0.40
C ARG A 121 -28.13 -7.39 0.46
N GLN A 122 -26.95 -7.08 0.98
CA GLN A 122 -26.05 -8.07 1.55
C GLN A 122 -25.49 -7.63 2.91
N PHE A 123 -25.65 -8.52 3.87
CA PHE A 123 -25.14 -8.36 5.23
C PHE A 123 -23.63 -8.55 5.27
N VAL A 124 -22.94 -7.64 5.95
CA VAL A 124 -21.54 -7.83 6.35
C VAL A 124 -21.50 -7.80 7.88
N LYS A 125 -21.75 -8.96 8.51
CA LYS A 125 -21.65 -9.13 9.98
C LYS A 125 -20.20 -8.92 10.41
N GLY A 126 -19.95 -8.06 11.41
CA GLY A 126 -18.67 -7.35 11.48
C GLY A 126 -17.98 -7.21 12.83
N GLU A 127 -18.39 -7.85 13.94
CA GLU A 127 -17.67 -7.66 15.21
C GLU A 127 -16.68 -8.77 15.58
N GLU A 128 -17.05 -10.03 15.34
CA GLU A 128 -16.29 -11.22 15.79
C GLU A 128 -15.26 -11.73 14.78
N VAL A 129 -14.80 -10.84 13.89
CA VAL A 129 -13.85 -11.18 12.84
C VAL A 129 -12.49 -10.60 13.19
N PRO A 130 -11.36 -11.33 12.98
CA PRO A 130 -10.03 -10.79 13.19
C PRO A 130 -9.85 -9.41 12.51
N PRO A 131 -9.05 -8.49 13.07
CA PRO A 131 -9.02 -7.09 12.64
C PRO A 131 -8.72 -6.93 11.14
N PHE A 132 -7.83 -7.76 10.59
CA PHE A 132 -7.55 -7.77 9.15
C PHE A 132 -8.79 -7.99 8.26
N PHE A 133 -9.72 -8.84 8.68
CA PHE A 133 -10.90 -9.17 7.87
C PHE A 133 -12.14 -8.41 8.33
N ASN A 134 -11.99 -7.46 9.24
CA ASN A 134 -13.09 -6.71 9.78
C ASN A 134 -13.41 -5.50 8.90
N LEU A 135 -14.49 -5.55 8.12
CA LEU A 135 -14.85 -4.42 7.24
C LEU A 135 -15.19 -3.15 8.02
N LEU A 136 -15.85 -3.27 9.19
CA LEU A 136 -16.21 -2.12 10.04
C LEU A 136 -14.97 -1.37 10.50
N LEU A 137 -13.90 -2.09 10.87
CA LEU A 137 -12.62 -1.51 11.29
C LEU A 137 -12.05 -0.51 10.26
N PHE A 138 -12.27 -0.74 8.96
CA PHE A 138 -11.78 0.14 7.89
C PHE A 138 -12.83 1.14 7.40
N MET A 139 -14.13 0.84 7.53
CA MET A 139 -15.21 1.72 7.08
C MET A 139 -15.55 2.81 8.10
N LEU A 140 -15.60 2.50 9.40
CA LEU A 140 -15.91 3.48 10.45
C LEU A 140 -14.90 4.64 10.48
N PRO A 141 -13.57 4.42 10.41
CA PRO A 141 -12.62 5.52 10.29
C PRO A 141 -12.81 6.38 9.03
N LEU A 142 -13.20 5.78 7.90
CA LEU A 142 -13.51 6.54 6.68
C LEU A 142 -14.76 7.41 6.85
N PHE A 143 -15.80 6.88 7.46
CA PHE A 143 -17.04 7.60 7.75
C PHE A 143 -16.80 8.76 8.73
N SER A 144 -16.04 8.51 9.78
CA SER A 144 -15.66 9.49 10.79
C SER A 144 -14.78 10.60 10.19
N ALA A 145 -13.76 10.23 9.42
CA ALA A 145 -12.89 11.19 8.71
C ALA A 145 -13.65 12.08 7.71
N ASP A 146 -14.74 11.57 7.13
CA ASP A 146 -15.61 12.36 6.25
C ASP A 146 -16.71 13.13 6.98
N ARG A 147 -16.78 13.02 8.32
CA ARG A 147 -17.86 13.57 9.16
C ARG A 147 -19.23 13.17 8.63
N ALA A 148 -19.36 11.90 8.25
CA ALA A 148 -20.50 11.41 7.49
C ALA A 148 -21.72 11.09 8.33
N PHE A 149 -21.55 10.85 9.64
CA PHE A 149 -22.66 10.58 10.54
C PHE A 149 -23.51 11.84 10.76
N ARG A 150 -24.84 11.67 10.79
CA ARG A 150 -25.79 12.79 10.98
C ARG A 150 -25.86 13.25 12.42
N HIS A 151 -25.87 12.29 13.36
CA HIS A 151 -26.13 12.53 14.78
C HIS A 151 -24.91 12.33 15.68
N TYR A 152 -23.79 11.83 15.12
CA TYR A 152 -22.56 11.53 15.84
C TYR A 152 -21.41 12.33 15.23
N LYS A 153 -20.48 12.80 16.06
CA LYS A 153 -19.27 13.50 15.59
C LYS A 153 -18.20 12.52 15.13
N SER A 154 -18.18 11.30 15.68
CA SER A 154 -17.18 10.30 15.37
C SER A 154 -17.72 8.88 15.54
N TYR A 155 -16.95 7.89 15.08
CA TYR A 155 -17.25 6.49 15.36
C TYR A 155 -17.15 6.14 16.86
N VAL A 156 -16.44 6.93 17.66
CA VAL A 156 -16.30 6.70 19.12
C VAL A 156 -17.64 6.87 19.80
N GLU A 157 -18.37 7.95 19.49
CA GLU A 157 -19.71 8.18 20.06
C GLU A 157 -20.71 7.08 19.66
N VAL A 158 -20.54 6.49 18.48
CA VAL A 158 -21.33 5.32 18.02
C VAL A 158 -21.03 4.08 18.85
N LEU A 159 -19.75 3.83 19.17
CA LEU A 159 -19.35 2.70 20.01
C LEU A 159 -19.76 2.93 21.47
N ASP A 160 -19.67 4.16 21.97
CA ASP A 160 -20.12 4.53 23.31
C ASP A 160 -21.64 4.31 23.47
N GLU A 161 -22.44 4.66 22.45
CA GLU A 161 -23.87 4.32 22.44
C GLU A 161 -24.08 2.81 22.49
N LEU A 162 -23.39 2.05 21.63
CA LEU A 162 -23.47 0.59 21.61
C LEU A 162 -23.16 -0.03 22.98
N ASP A 163 -22.08 0.42 23.63
CA ASP A 163 -21.65 -0.11 24.92
C ASP A 163 -22.54 0.38 26.09
N SER A 164 -23.32 1.45 25.90
CA SER A 164 -24.28 1.94 26.89
C SER A 164 -25.59 1.12 26.95
N ILE A 165 -25.85 0.27 25.96
CA ILE A 165 -27.09 -0.53 25.87
C ILE A 165 -27.09 -1.60 26.97
N LYS A 166 -28.04 -1.48 27.90
CA LYS A 166 -28.24 -2.48 28.95
C LYS A 166 -29.15 -3.59 28.45
N LEU A 167 -28.67 -4.82 28.55
CA LEU A 167 -29.44 -6.03 28.20
C LEU A 167 -30.74 -6.18 29.00
N SER A 168 -30.83 -5.58 30.20
CA SER A 168 -32.04 -5.57 31.03
C SER A 168 -33.20 -4.78 30.42
N ASP A 169 -32.89 -3.85 29.53
CA ASP A 169 -33.85 -2.87 29.00
C ASP A 169 -34.40 -3.30 27.62
N LEU A 170 -33.93 -4.44 27.11
CA LEU A 170 -34.33 -5.01 25.82
C LEU A 170 -35.40 -6.09 26.01
N ASP A 171 -36.42 -6.07 25.17
CA ASP A 171 -37.46 -7.10 25.13
C ASP A 171 -36.84 -8.50 24.99
N SER A 172 -37.54 -9.52 25.50
CA SER A 172 -37.14 -10.95 25.46
C SER A 172 -36.88 -11.57 24.07
N GLN A 173 -36.92 -10.77 22.99
CA GLN A 173 -36.58 -11.18 21.63
C GLN A 173 -35.07 -11.18 21.42
N SER A 174 -34.51 -12.35 21.09
CA SER A 174 -33.06 -12.55 20.94
C SER A 174 -32.43 -11.86 19.73
N ASN A 175 -33.22 -11.43 18.74
CA ASN A 175 -32.74 -10.85 17.48
C ASN A 175 -33.65 -9.73 16.96
N HIS A 176 -33.20 -8.46 16.98
CA HIS A 176 -33.91 -7.32 16.39
C HIS A 176 -32.99 -6.11 16.17
N VAL A 177 -33.42 -5.17 15.32
CA VAL A 177 -32.71 -3.89 15.11
C VAL A 177 -33.06 -2.94 16.27
N ILE A 178 -32.05 -2.50 17.02
CA ILE A 178 -32.21 -1.57 18.15
C ILE A 178 -32.27 -0.13 17.63
N SER A 179 -31.29 0.27 16.82
CA SER A 179 -31.22 1.63 16.27
C SER A 179 -30.54 1.66 14.89
N ARG A 180 -30.83 2.70 14.12
CA ARG A 180 -30.22 2.97 12.81
C ARG A 180 -29.36 4.22 12.88
N ILE A 181 -28.10 4.08 12.47
CA ILE A 181 -27.17 5.20 12.39
C ILE A 181 -27.31 5.85 11.02
N HIS A 182 -27.78 7.09 11.02
CA HIS A 182 -28.03 7.85 9.80
C HIS A 182 -26.78 8.58 9.33
N PHE A 183 -26.51 8.52 8.02
CA PHE A 183 -25.57 9.41 7.36
C PHE A 183 -26.22 10.76 7.04
N ARG A 184 -25.39 11.80 6.90
CA ARG A 184 -25.85 13.12 6.47
C ARG A 184 -26.48 13.07 5.08
N GLU A 185 -27.59 13.78 4.92
CA GLU A 185 -28.38 13.78 3.68
C GLU A 185 -27.59 14.33 2.49
N ASP A 186 -26.76 15.35 2.69
CA ASP A 186 -25.95 15.99 1.65
C ASP A 186 -24.80 15.09 1.14
N LEU A 187 -24.45 14.03 1.86
CA LEU A 187 -23.38 13.10 1.49
C LEU A 187 -23.89 11.79 0.87
N LEU A 188 -25.21 11.57 0.83
CA LEU A 188 -25.79 10.29 0.40
C LEU A 188 -25.34 9.86 -1.00
N ASP A 189 -25.23 10.79 -1.94
CA ASP A 189 -24.77 10.54 -3.31
C ASP A 189 -23.25 10.63 -3.47
N THR A 190 -22.51 11.00 -2.42
CA THR A 190 -21.05 11.10 -2.48
C THR A 190 -20.41 9.71 -2.45
N PRO A 191 -19.51 9.39 -3.40
CA PRO A 191 -18.78 8.12 -3.37
C PRO A 191 -17.84 8.01 -2.17
N ILE A 192 -17.79 6.85 -1.52
CA ILE A 192 -16.83 6.57 -0.45
C ILE A 192 -15.43 6.35 -1.04
N PHE A 193 -15.34 5.65 -2.17
CA PHE A 193 -14.09 5.39 -2.87
C PHE A 193 -13.83 6.44 -3.95
N ARG A 194 -13.09 7.49 -3.60
CA ARG A 194 -12.85 8.66 -4.46
C ARG A 194 -11.52 8.60 -5.23
N PRO A 195 -11.38 9.36 -6.34
CA PRO A 195 -10.11 9.57 -7.03
C PRO A 195 -9.05 10.14 -6.08
N ARG A 196 -7.77 9.84 -6.36
CA ARG A 196 -6.64 10.28 -5.52
C ARG A 196 -6.53 11.80 -5.36
N SER A 197 -7.09 12.56 -6.31
CA SER A 197 -7.14 14.03 -6.29
C SER A 197 -8.29 14.59 -5.44
N GLU A 198 -9.25 13.76 -5.04
CA GLU A 198 -10.51 14.15 -4.40
C GLU A 198 -10.79 13.32 -3.13
N LEU A 199 -9.72 12.95 -2.44
CA LEU A 199 -9.80 12.19 -1.18
C LEU A 199 -10.37 13.01 -0.02
N ASP A 200 -10.40 14.35 -0.16
CA ASP A 200 -11.07 15.29 0.73
C ASP A 200 -12.57 15.32 0.44
N CYS A 201 -13.44 14.99 1.41
CA CYS A 201 -14.88 14.84 1.18
C CYS A 201 -15.52 16.16 0.79
N GLU A 202 -15.16 17.22 1.51
CA GLU A 202 -15.70 18.56 1.31
C GLU A 202 -15.31 19.16 -0.05
N LYS A 203 -14.26 18.62 -0.70
CA LYS A 203 -13.79 19.05 -2.03
C LYS A 203 -14.09 18.03 -3.12
N SER A 204 -14.92 17.03 -2.82
CA SER A 204 -15.32 16.01 -3.77
C SER A 204 -16.20 16.63 -4.85
N THR A 205 -15.94 16.29 -6.11
CA THR A 205 -16.82 16.66 -7.23
C THR A 205 -17.94 15.64 -7.46
N GLY A 206 -18.12 14.70 -6.53
CA GLY A 206 -19.01 13.54 -6.68
C GLY A 206 -18.43 12.42 -7.54
N ARG A 207 -17.17 12.54 -8.00
CA ARG A 207 -16.54 11.51 -8.82
C ARG A 207 -16.11 10.31 -8.00
N ALA A 208 -16.37 9.12 -8.54
CA ALA A 208 -15.92 7.86 -7.98
C ALA A 208 -14.56 7.43 -8.55
N ARG A 209 -13.85 6.58 -7.80
CA ARG A 209 -12.67 5.88 -8.30
C ARG A 209 -13.09 4.93 -9.42
N GLY A 210 -12.29 4.91 -10.49
CA GLY A 210 -12.58 4.05 -11.64
C GLY A 210 -12.17 2.61 -11.40
N ALA A 211 -12.96 1.68 -11.94
CA ALA A 211 -12.73 0.24 -11.89
C ALA A 211 -11.32 -0.16 -12.37
N ASP A 212 -10.87 0.38 -13.50
CA ASP A 212 -9.52 0.14 -14.04
C ASP A 212 -8.41 0.62 -13.09
N LEU A 213 -8.60 1.77 -12.42
CA LEU A 213 -7.61 2.29 -11.49
C LEU A 213 -7.50 1.41 -10.25
N PHE A 214 -8.64 0.97 -9.69
CA PHE A 214 -8.66 -0.01 -8.61
C PHE A 214 -8.02 -1.33 -9.06
N GLY A 215 -8.39 -1.84 -10.23
CA GLY A 215 -7.85 -3.08 -10.77
C GLY A 215 -6.32 -3.05 -10.89
N LYS A 216 -5.76 -1.95 -11.38
CA LYS A 216 -4.31 -1.72 -11.44
C LYS A 216 -3.67 -1.63 -10.06
N GLU A 217 -4.31 -0.93 -9.12
CA GLU A 217 -3.82 -0.84 -7.74
C GLU A 217 -3.81 -2.20 -7.04
N PHE A 218 -4.87 -2.99 -7.25
CA PHE A 218 -5.04 -4.30 -6.64
C PHE A 218 -4.08 -5.32 -7.25
N ALA A 219 -3.96 -5.36 -8.57
CA ALA A 219 -2.96 -6.17 -9.26
C ALA A 219 -1.53 -5.83 -8.81
N ALA A 220 -1.20 -4.54 -8.70
CA ALA A 220 0.10 -4.11 -8.19
C ALA A 220 0.34 -4.59 -6.75
N LEU A 221 -0.68 -4.59 -5.88
CA LEU A 221 -0.57 -5.19 -4.54
C LEU A 221 -0.29 -6.69 -4.64
N GLY A 222 -1.00 -7.42 -5.52
CA GLY A 222 -0.73 -8.83 -5.78
C GLY A 222 0.72 -9.10 -6.16
N TYR A 223 1.27 -8.33 -7.11
CA TYR A 223 2.69 -8.45 -7.45
C TYR A 223 3.59 -8.27 -6.23
N ARG A 224 3.39 -7.20 -5.44
CA ARG A 224 4.16 -6.93 -4.22
C ARG A 224 4.00 -7.99 -3.13
N SER A 225 2.94 -8.80 -3.19
CA SER A 225 2.69 -9.94 -2.30
C SER A 225 3.26 -11.26 -2.83
N GLY A 226 3.90 -11.24 -4.01
CA GLY A 226 4.51 -12.41 -4.64
C GLY A 226 3.64 -13.13 -5.67
N TYR A 227 2.49 -12.58 -6.07
CA TYR A 227 1.66 -13.23 -7.10
C TYR A 227 2.17 -12.89 -8.50
N GLU A 228 2.48 -13.92 -9.29
CA GLU A 228 2.93 -13.79 -10.68
C GLU A 228 1.78 -13.40 -11.62
N LYS A 229 0.55 -13.69 -11.22
CA LYS A 229 -0.68 -13.36 -11.93
C LYS A 229 -1.46 -12.29 -11.19
N ASN A 230 -2.20 -11.48 -11.96
CA ASN A 230 -3.03 -10.42 -11.40
C ASN A 230 -4.07 -10.97 -10.43
N VAL A 231 -4.04 -10.49 -9.18
CA VAL A 231 -5.20 -10.59 -8.28
C VAL A 231 -6.28 -9.62 -8.74
N THR A 232 -7.55 -10.06 -8.75
CA THR A 232 -8.67 -9.28 -9.31
C THR A 232 -9.90 -9.37 -8.42
N ALA A 233 -10.79 -8.38 -8.51
CA ALA A 233 -12.12 -8.44 -7.88
C ALA A 233 -12.91 -9.68 -8.34
N ARG A 234 -12.68 -10.15 -9.58
CA ARG A 234 -13.28 -11.39 -10.09
C ARG A 234 -12.79 -12.61 -9.31
N ALA A 235 -11.52 -12.66 -8.91
CA ALA A 235 -10.98 -13.75 -8.09
C ALA A 235 -11.61 -13.77 -6.67
N CYS A 236 -11.81 -12.59 -6.04
CA CYS A 236 -12.57 -12.49 -4.79
C CYS A 236 -13.98 -13.08 -4.94
N ARG A 237 -14.68 -12.63 -5.99
CA ARG A 237 -16.04 -13.08 -6.30
C ARG A 237 -16.10 -14.59 -6.58
N ARG A 238 -15.14 -15.16 -7.31
CA ARG A 238 -15.07 -16.62 -7.55
C ARG A 238 -15.00 -17.39 -6.24
N TRP A 239 -14.09 -17.00 -5.35
CA TRP A 239 -13.95 -17.69 -4.07
C TRP A 239 -15.22 -17.59 -3.23
N ALA A 240 -15.78 -16.38 -3.10
CA ALA A 240 -17.03 -16.15 -2.37
C ALA A 240 -18.15 -17.05 -2.90
N LEU A 241 -18.37 -17.07 -4.22
CA LEU A 241 -19.44 -17.86 -4.84
C LEU A 241 -19.22 -19.38 -4.72
N MET A 242 -17.99 -19.87 -4.78
CA MET A 242 -17.69 -21.30 -4.54
C MET A 242 -18.01 -21.67 -3.08
N GLN A 243 -17.68 -20.81 -2.12
CA GLN A 243 -18.03 -21.05 -0.71
C GLN A 243 -19.54 -20.96 -0.47
N THR A 244 -20.23 -20.06 -1.17
CA THR A 244 -21.70 -19.98 -1.10
C THR A 244 -22.36 -21.23 -1.68
N ASP A 245 -21.88 -21.72 -2.84
CA ASP A 245 -22.41 -22.93 -3.49
C ASP A 245 -22.28 -24.17 -2.61
N LYS A 246 -21.19 -24.25 -1.82
CA LYS A 246 -20.97 -25.35 -0.87
C LYS A 246 -21.91 -25.34 0.34
N LYS A 247 -22.31 -24.16 0.82
CA LYS A 247 -22.99 -23.99 2.12
C LYS A 247 -24.47 -23.63 2.02
N TYR A 248 -24.91 -23.11 0.88
CA TYR A 248 -26.24 -22.54 0.72
C TYR A 248 -26.90 -23.01 -0.58
N SER A 249 -28.22 -22.83 -0.65
CA SER A 249 -28.99 -23.20 -1.85
C SER A 249 -28.56 -22.40 -3.09
N GLN A 250 -28.83 -22.96 -4.27
CA GLN A 250 -28.62 -22.28 -5.54
C GLN A 250 -29.33 -20.91 -5.58
N THR A 251 -30.55 -20.82 -5.04
CA THR A 251 -31.31 -19.57 -4.95
C THR A 251 -30.59 -18.53 -4.09
N ALA A 252 -30.06 -18.94 -2.93
CA ALA A 252 -29.27 -18.06 -2.07
C ALA A 252 -27.99 -17.59 -2.79
N ARG A 253 -27.29 -18.51 -3.48
CA ARG A 253 -26.12 -18.15 -4.31
C ARG A 253 -26.49 -17.19 -5.43
N MET A 254 -27.60 -17.40 -6.13
CA MET A 254 -28.04 -16.50 -7.21
C MET A 254 -28.38 -15.11 -6.69
N LYS A 255 -29.03 -15.01 -5.53
CA LYS A 255 -29.30 -13.74 -4.84
C LYS A 255 -28.00 -13.05 -4.41
N HIS A 256 -27.08 -13.79 -3.77
CA HIS A 256 -25.77 -13.27 -3.36
C HIS A 256 -24.96 -12.78 -4.56
N ALA A 257 -24.98 -13.53 -5.67
CA ALA A 257 -24.28 -13.14 -6.89
C ALA A 257 -25.03 -12.06 -7.71
N SER A 258 -26.29 -11.76 -7.42
CA SER A 258 -27.16 -11.01 -8.34
C SER A 258 -27.20 -11.61 -9.75
N HIS A 259 -27.21 -12.95 -9.87
CA HIS A 259 -27.33 -13.65 -11.15
C HIS A 259 -28.81 -13.82 -11.55
N THR A 260 -29.14 -13.49 -12.79
CA THR A 260 -30.45 -13.80 -13.40
C THR A 260 -30.50 -15.25 -13.89
N GLU A 261 -29.38 -15.77 -14.40
CA GLU A 261 -29.29 -17.14 -14.92
C GLU A 261 -28.42 -18.05 -14.05
N ALA A 262 -28.95 -19.23 -13.70
CA ALA A 262 -28.27 -20.25 -12.92
C ALA A 262 -26.92 -20.69 -13.52
N ARG A 263 -26.86 -20.86 -14.84
CA ARG A 263 -25.67 -21.33 -15.57
C ARG A 263 -24.47 -20.38 -15.51
N THR A 264 -24.68 -19.13 -15.14
CA THR A 264 -23.63 -18.10 -15.05
C THR A 264 -22.50 -18.52 -14.12
N PHE A 265 -22.84 -19.19 -13.00
CA PHE A 265 -21.84 -19.67 -12.05
C PHE A 265 -20.93 -20.73 -12.64
N GLY A 266 -21.49 -21.83 -13.17
CA GLY A 266 -20.71 -22.91 -13.78
C GLY A 266 -19.82 -22.41 -14.92
N ARG A 267 -20.33 -21.50 -15.76
CA ARG A 267 -19.59 -20.97 -16.91
C ARG A 267 -18.44 -20.03 -16.51
N SER A 268 -18.67 -19.13 -15.54
CA SER A 268 -17.79 -17.97 -15.30
C SER A 268 -17.04 -17.96 -13.97
N TYR A 269 -17.52 -18.74 -12.99
CA TYR A 269 -17.06 -18.63 -11.60
C TYR A 269 -16.65 -19.95 -10.96
N ALA A 270 -17.25 -21.07 -11.37
CA ALA A 270 -16.84 -22.39 -10.91
C ALA A 270 -15.41 -22.69 -11.37
N HIS A 271 -14.62 -23.24 -10.45
CA HIS A 271 -13.27 -23.70 -10.76
C HIS A 271 -13.33 -25.03 -11.54
N PRO A 272 -12.48 -25.24 -12.57
CA PRO A 272 -12.49 -26.48 -13.36
C PRO A 272 -12.04 -27.72 -12.56
N VAL A 273 -11.18 -27.54 -11.55
CA VAL A 273 -10.78 -28.63 -10.64
C VAL A 273 -11.97 -29.03 -9.76
N CYS A 274 -12.36 -30.31 -9.83
CA CYS A 274 -13.41 -30.90 -8.99
C CYS A 274 -13.03 -30.87 -7.49
N GLU A 275 -14.02 -30.72 -6.61
CA GLU A 275 -13.78 -30.75 -5.15
C GLU A 275 -13.91 -32.12 -4.54
N VAL A 276 -14.50 -33.04 -5.29
CA VAL A 276 -14.64 -34.42 -4.87
C VAL A 276 -13.25 -35.01 -4.76
N ASP A 277 -12.89 -35.39 -3.54
CA ASP A 277 -11.72 -36.20 -3.27
C ASP A 277 -12.02 -37.64 -3.72
N GLY A 278 -11.82 -37.88 -5.02
CA GLY A 278 -12.15 -39.14 -5.67
C GLY A 278 -11.60 -40.36 -4.94
N PRO A 279 -10.31 -40.40 -4.55
CA PRO A 279 -9.76 -41.49 -3.74
C PRO A 279 -10.51 -41.67 -2.42
N ALA A 280 -10.79 -40.59 -1.68
CA ALA A 280 -11.49 -40.69 -0.41
C ALA A 280 -12.93 -41.20 -0.56
N THR A 281 -13.64 -40.72 -1.59
CA THR A 281 -14.99 -41.18 -1.93
C THR A 281 -15.00 -42.65 -2.36
N TYR A 282 -14.03 -43.07 -3.18
CA TYR A 282 -13.96 -44.44 -3.69
C TYR A 282 -13.59 -45.45 -2.59
N LEU A 283 -12.69 -45.08 -1.69
CA LEU A 283 -12.19 -45.94 -0.62
C LEU A 283 -13.02 -45.84 0.68
N ASP A 284 -14.07 -45.02 0.70
CA ASP A 284 -14.87 -44.70 1.90
C ASP A 284 -14.02 -44.25 3.10
N ILE A 285 -13.05 -43.36 2.85
CA ILE A 285 -12.16 -42.79 3.86
C ILE A 285 -12.38 -41.29 4.04
N ALA A 286 -11.84 -40.74 5.12
CA ALA A 286 -11.92 -39.31 5.40
C ALA A 286 -11.27 -38.47 4.29
N SER A 287 -12.05 -37.56 3.71
CA SER A 287 -11.60 -36.68 2.63
C SER A 287 -10.69 -35.55 3.13
N ARG A 288 -9.64 -35.27 2.35
CA ARG A 288 -8.66 -34.21 2.62
C ARG A 288 -8.86 -33.06 1.62
N HIS A 289 -9.55 -32.00 2.04
CA HIS A 289 -9.90 -30.90 1.12
C HIS A 289 -8.81 -29.81 0.98
N GLU A 290 -7.80 -29.78 1.84
CA GLU A 290 -6.83 -28.69 1.94
C GLU A 290 -6.01 -28.52 0.65
N HIS A 291 -5.51 -29.62 0.10
CA HIS A 291 -4.70 -29.60 -1.13
C HIS A 291 -5.54 -29.18 -2.35
N ILE A 292 -6.84 -29.53 -2.37
CA ILE A 292 -7.79 -29.11 -3.40
C ILE A 292 -8.04 -27.61 -3.30
N GLN A 293 -8.27 -27.08 -2.09
CA GLN A 293 -8.44 -25.65 -1.85
C GLN A 293 -7.21 -24.85 -2.29
N ASN A 294 -6.01 -25.34 -2.01
CA ASN A 294 -4.77 -24.72 -2.48
C ASN A 294 -4.68 -24.69 -3.99
N ARG A 295 -5.09 -25.77 -4.69
CA ARG A 295 -5.10 -25.81 -6.16
C ARG A 295 -6.17 -24.94 -6.83
N ARG A 296 -7.19 -24.52 -6.09
CA ARG A 296 -8.26 -23.64 -6.56
C ARG A 296 -7.99 -22.16 -6.22
N SER A 297 -6.94 -21.90 -5.44
CA SER A 297 -6.62 -20.56 -4.94
C SER A 297 -5.54 -19.88 -5.77
N MET A 298 -5.46 -18.55 -5.66
CA MET A 298 -4.38 -17.77 -6.28
C MET A 298 -2.99 -18.17 -5.74
N GLY A 299 -2.94 -18.90 -4.62
CA GLY A 299 -1.72 -19.39 -3.99
C GLY A 299 -0.85 -20.25 -4.90
N VAL A 300 -1.40 -20.93 -5.90
CA VAL A 300 -0.60 -21.70 -6.88
C VAL A 300 0.31 -20.83 -7.75
N HIS A 301 -0.01 -19.53 -7.88
CA HIS A 301 0.77 -18.56 -8.67
C HIS A 301 1.65 -17.68 -7.78
N ARG A 302 1.87 -18.07 -6.51
CA ARG A 302 2.62 -17.27 -5.56
C ARG A 302 4.07 -17.72 -5.46
N ASN A 303 4.96 -16.79 -5.79
CA ASN A 303 6.39 -16.86 -5.54
C ASN A 303 6.77 -15.82 -4.48
N GLN A 304 7.19 -16.27 -3.29
CA GLN A 304 7.53 -15.37 -2.18
C GLN A 304 8.73 -14.45 -2.49
N ASN A 305 9.57 -14.88 -3.42
CA ASN A 305 10.80 -14.20 -3.81
C ASN A 305 10.63 -13.41 -5.10
N LEU A 306 9.40 -13.24 -5.61
CA LEU A 306 9.14 -12.52 -6.85
C LEU A 306 9.77 -11.13 -6.82
N TRP A 307 10.60 -10.81 -7.81
CA TRP A 307 11.24 -9.50 -7.92
C TRP A 307 10.20 -8.39 -8.10
N GLN A 308 10.23 -7.29 -7.33
CA GLN A 308 9.32 -6.13 -7.57
C GLN A 308 9.96 -4.98 -8.33
N SER A 309 11.27 -5.07 -8.56
CA SER A 309 12.05 -4.17 -9.40
C SER A 309 13.05 -5.01 -10.20
N LEU A 310 13.62 -4.43 -11.25
CA LEU A 310 14.69 -5.08 -12.00
C LEU A 310 15.92 -5.26 -11.09
N PRO A 311 16.60 -6.42 -11.14
CA PRO A 311 17.92 -6.56 -10.52
C PRO A 311 18.88 -5.49 -11.06
N ALA A 312 19.85 -5.06 -10.25
CA ALA A 312 20.73 -3.94 -10.55
C ALA A 312 21.34 -3.98 -11.96
N LYS A 313 21.84 -5.14 -12.40
CA LYS A 313 22.38 -5.33 -13.76
C LYS A 313 21.30 -5.08 -14.84
N ALA A 314 20.13 -5.68 -14.70
CA ALA A 314 19.04 -5.51 -15.66
C ALA A 314 18.44 -4.10 -15.63
N GLU A 315 18.45 -3.43 -14.47
CA GLU A 315 18.08 -2.03 -14.33
C GLU A 315 19.05 -1.15 -15.13
N PHE A 316 20.36 -1.36 -14.98
CA PHE A 316 21.38 -0.63 -15.73
C PHE A 316 21.21 -0.82 -17.25
N GLU A 317 21.15 -2.07 -17.71
CA GLU A 317 20.91 -2.41 -19.12
C GLU A 317 19.61 -1.80 -19.65
N PHE A 318 18.57 -1.73 -18.83
CA PHE A 318 17.31 -1.08 -19.19
C PHE A 318 17.47 0.42 -19.39
N GLN A 319 18.21 1.12 -18.53
CA GLN A 319 18.45 2.56 -18.66
C GLN A 319 19.35 2.90 -19.86
N GLU A 320 20.22 1.99 -20.30
CA GLU A 320 21.09 2.18 -21.47
C GLU A 320 20.39 2.00 -22.83
N ARG A 321 19.18 1.44 -22.86
CA ARG A 321 18.44 1.25 -24.12
C ARG A 321 18.16 2.58 -24.81
N GLU A 322 18.38 2.63 -26.12
CA GLU A 322 18.17 3.83 -26.94
C GLU A 322 16.75 4.41 -26.81
N ASP A 323 15.73 3.55 -26.75
CA ASP A 323 14.32 3.96 -26.62
C ASP A 323 14.02 4.57 -25.24
N VAL A 324 14.67 4.08 -24.17
CA VAL A 324 14.57 4.62 -22.82
C VAL A 324 15.30 5.95 -22.71
N ILE A 325 16.53 6.04 -23.22
CA ILE A 325 17.31 7.30 -23.28
C ILE A 325 16.54 8.38 -24.05
N ALA A 326 15.90 8.03 -25.16
CA ALA A 326 15.08 8.96 -25.94
C ALA A 326 13.88 9.48 -25.13
N LEU A 327 13.20 8.61 -24.37
CA LEU A 327 12.10 9.01 -23.48
C LEU A 327 12.59 9.93 -22.35
N ASP A 328 13.77 9.68 -21.78
CA ASP A 328 14.33 10.52 -20.73
C ASP A 328 14.74 11.90 -21.26
N LYS A 329 15.38 11.97 -22.42
CA LYS A 329 15.69 13.24 -23.09
C LYS A 329 14.41 14.04 -23.37
N GLU A 330 13.36 13.38 -23.85
CA GLU A 330 12.06 14.02 -24.09
C GLU A 330 11.41 14.49 -22.78
N PHE A 331 11.50 13.70 -21.70
CA PHE A 331 11.00 14.08 -20.39
C PHE A 331 11.72 15.32 -19.84
N GLU A 332 13.04 15.40 -19.97
CA GLU A 332 13.84 16.55 -19.56
C GLU A 332 13.54 17.79 -20.40
N ARG A 333 13.37 17.62 -21.72
CA ARG A 333 12.93 18.69 -22.63
C ARG A 333 11.58 19.26 -22.18
N LEU A 334 10.59 18.40 -21.93
CA LEU A 334 9.26 18.79 -21.45
C LEU A 334 9.31 19.43 -20.06
N SER A 335 10.19 18.97 -19.17
CA SER A 335 10.38 19.54 -17.83
C SER A 335 10.98 20.96 -17.91
N THR A 336 11.97 21.15 -18.78
CA THR A 336 12.57 22.46 -19.07
C THR A 336 11.55 23.41 -19.69
N GLN A 337 10.72 22.94 -20.63
CA GLN A 337 9.64 23.75 -21.21
C GLN A 337 8.62 24.14 -20.14
N LEU A 338 8.23 23.20 -19.28
CA LEU A 338 7.26 23.48 -18.20
C LEU A 338 7.75 24.57 -17.24
N ALA A 339 9.05 24.64 -16.98
CA ALA A 339 9.65 25.69 -16.15
C ALA A 339 9.60 27.09 -16.81
N LYS A 340 9.54 27.16 -18.15
CA LYS A 340 9.61 28.40 -18.94
C LYS A 340 8.24 28.90 -19.45
N THR A 341 7.19 28.10 -19.34
CA THR A 341 5.89 28.38 -20.00
C THR A 341 4.86 28.99 -19.03
N ASP A 342 3.89 29.73 -19.55
CA ASP A 342 2.76 30.39 -18.90
C ASP A 342 1.51 29.47 -18.76
N THR A 343 0.46 29.95 -18.09
CA THR A 343 -0.55 29.13 -17.39
C THR A 343 -1.38 28.16 -18.25
N GLU A 344 -1.70 28.50 -19.50
CA GLU A 344 -2.65 27.72 -20.33
C GLU A 344 -1.98 26.54 -21.04
N THR A 345 -0.78 26.76 -21.61
CA THR A 345 0.03 25.74 -22.30
C THR A 345 0.63 24.71 -21.33
N LYS A 346 0.77 25.06 -20.04
CA LYS A 346 1.24 24.15 -18.97
C LYS A 346 0.43 22.85 -18.90
N LYS A 347 -0.89 22.90 -19.06
CA LYS A 347 -1.76 21.71 -18.97
C LYS A 347 -1.44 20.69 -20.07
N GLY A 348 -1.21 21.16 -21.30
CA GLY A 348 -0.84 20.32 -22.44
C GLY A 348 0.52 19.66 -22.25
N ILE A 349 1.53 20.44 -21.83
CA ILE A 349 2.88 19.95 -21.55
C ILE A 349 2.87 18.92 -20.41
N GLN A 350 2.12 19.17 -19.33
CA GLN A 350 1.95 18.21 -18.23
C GLN A 350 1.29 16.90 -18.69
N LEU A 351 0.33 16.96 -19.63
CA LEU A 351 -0.28 15.77 -20.20
C LEU A 351 0.73 14.98 -21.05
N GLN A 352 1.50 15.65 -21.90
CA GLN A 352 2.56 15.01 -22.69
C GLN A 352 3.62 14.38 -21.80
N ARG A 353 4.10 15.08 -20.77
CA ARG A 353 5.06 14.55 -19.80
C ARG A 353 4.56 13.29 -19.10
N ARG A 354 3.27 13.27 -18.72
CA ARG A 354 2.63 12.07 -18.17
C ARG A 354 2.55 10.91 -19.18
N ARG A 355 2.34 11.20 -20.47
CA ARG A 355 2.34 10.17 -21.52
C ARG A 355 3.73 9.57 -21.72
N VAL A 356 4.77 10.41 -21.76
CA VAL A 356 6.17 9.97 -21.88
C VAL A 356 6.56 9.08 -20.69
N GLN A 357 6.29 9.54 -19.46
CA GLN A 357 6.50 8.71 -18.27
C GLN A 357 5.72 7.40 -18.34
N GLY A 358 4.45 7.44 -18.74
CA GLY A 358 3.62 6.24 -18.87
C GLY A 358 4.14 5.24 -19.91
N LYS A 359 4.81 5.71 -20.98
CA LYS A 359 5.49 4.84 -21.95
C LYS A 359 6.72 4.19 -21.32
N LYS A 360 7.56 4.95 -20.61
CA LYS A 360 8.73 4.40 -19.90
C LYS A 360 8.31 3.38 -18.84
N ASP A 361 7.30 3.70 -18.02
CA ASP A 361 6.73 2.81 -17.02
C ASP A 361 6.22 1.50 -17.65
N LYS A 362 5.62 1.57 -18.85
CA LYS A 362 5.15 0.38 -19.57
C LYS A 362 6.32 -0.50 -20.00
N LEU A 363 7.36 0.07 -20.62
CA LEU A 363 8.56 -0.67 -21.02
C LEU A 363 9.25 -1.31 -19.81
N TYR A 364 9.33 -0.58 -18.69
CA TYR A 364 9.88 -1.10 -17.44
C TYR A 364 9.11 -2.33 -16.93
N LEU A 365 7.78 -2.24 -16.90
CA LEU A 365 6.93 -3.35 -16.44
C LEU A 365 6.98 -4.55 -17.38
N GLU A 366 7.11 -4.33 -18.69
CA GLU A 366 7.31 -5.40 -19.68
C GLU A 366 8.66 -6.10 -19.46
N GLU A 367 9.73 -5.34 -19.24
CA GLU A 367 11.06 -5.88 -18.93
C GLU A 367 11.05 -6.66 -17.60
N LEU A 368 10.46 -6.08 -16.55
CA LEU A 368 10.33 -6.76 -15.25
C LEU A 368 9.54 -8.06 -15.36
N LYS A 369 8.47 -8.06 -16.17
CA LYS A 369 7.71 -9.28 -16.43
C LYS A 369 8.55 -10.34 -17.15
N ARG A 370 9.38 -9.94 -18.12
CA ARG A 370 10.30 -10.85 -18.82
C ARG A 370 11.32 -11.48 -17.85
N GLN A 371 11.92 -10.66 -16.98
CA GLN A 371 12.89 -11.10 -15.97
C GLN A 371 12.26 -12.07 -14.95
N ARG A 372 11.02 -11.80 -14.50
CA ARG A 372 10.29 -12.70 -13.60
C ARG A 372 10.02 -14.08 -14.19
N VAL A 373 9.77 -14.19 -15.49
CA VAL A 373 9.60 -15.50 -16.15
C VAL A 373 10.89 -16.30 -16.16
N GLN A 374 12.03 -15.62 -16.21
CA GLN A 374 13.36 -16.22 -16.19
C GLN A 374 13.90 -16.43 -14.77
N GLN A 375 13.16 -15.99 -13.75
CA GLN A 375 13.56 -16.09 -12.36
C GLN A 375 13.52 -17.57 -11.92
N CYS A 376 14.70 -18.20 -11.81
CA CYS A 376 14.85 -19.44 -11.03
C CYS A 376 14.51 -19.17 -9.55
N THR A 377 14.23 -20.21 -8.77
CA THR A 377 13.97 -20.19 -7.31
C THR A 377 15.17 -19.65 -6.51
N GLN A 378 15.50 -18.39 -6.71
CA GLN A 378 16.51 -17.61 -5.99
C GLN A 378 15.83 -16.87 -4.84
N THR A 379 16.65 -16.42 -3.90
CA THR A 379 16.25 -15.64 -2.72
C THR A 379 15.61 -14.31 -3.12
N GLY A 380 14.61 -13.88 -2.36
CA GLY A 380 13.84 -12.66 -2.62
C GLY A 380 14.64 -11.38 -2.41
N SER A 381 14.06 -10.25 -2.84
CA SER A 381 14.69 -8.93 -2.74
C SER A 381 14.72 -8.41 -1.29
N VAL A 382 15.91 -8.42 -0.66
CA VAL A 382 16.18 -7.80 0.66
C VAL A 382 15.90 -6.29 0.62
N TYR A 383 16.11 -5.65 -0.53
CA TYR A 383 15.96 -4.22 -0.76
C TYR A 383 14.57 -3.67 -0.38
N GLU A 384 13.50 -4.41 -0.68
CA GLU A 384 12.15 -3.92 -0.48
C GLU A 384 11.67 -4.09 0.95
N GLN A 385 12.12 -5.16 1.60
CA GLN A 385 11.87 -5.42 3.02
C GLN A 385 12.51 -4.32 3.87
N THR A 386 13.74 -3.91 3.53
CA THR A 386 14.44 -2.81 4.20
C THR A 386 13.76 -1.45 3.97
N LEU A 387 13.25 -1.15 2.76
CA LEU A 387 12.53 0.10 2.51
C LEU A 387 11.33 0.30 3.46
N PHE A 388 10.51 -0.73 3.62
CA PHE A 388 9.36 -0.63 4.53
C PHE A 388 9.82 -0.46 5.97
N HIS A 389 10.83 -1.22 6.40
CA HIS A 389 11.41 -1.14 7.73
C HIS A 389 11.85 0.29 8.10
N TYR A 390 12.56 0.99 7.21
CA TYR A 390 12.97 2.37 7.49
C TYR A 390 11.82 3.38 7.40
N ARG A 391 10.88 3.21 6.45
CA ARG A 391 9.74 4.13 6.29
C ARG A 391 8.77 4.08 7.46
N ARG A 392 8.52 2.90 8.03
CA ARG A 392 7.57 2.75 9.15
C ARG A 392 8.08 3.42 10.43
N ARG A 393 9.41 3.49 10.65
CA ARG A 393 10.00 4.19 11.81
C ARG A 393 9.62 5.68 11.85
N ALA A 394 9.35 6.28 10.70
CA ALA A 394 8.93 7.68 10.60
C ALA A 394 7.40 7.86 10.60
N MET A 395 6.62 6.78 10.65
CA MET A 395 5.15 6.79 10.58
C MET A 395 4.54 6.02 11.76
N PRO A 396 4.38 6.65 12.94
CA PRO A 396 3.99 5.95 14.16
C PRO A 396 2.63 5.25 14.05
N GLU A 397 1.63 5.87 13.40
CA GLU A 397 0.32 5.24 13.20
C GLU A 397 0.45 3.97 12.35
N ARG A 398 1.30 4.01 11.32
CA ARG A 398 1.53 2.89 10.42
C ARG A 398 2.30 1.77 11.12
N ASP A 399 3.28 2.13 11.93
CA ASP A 399 4.03 1.20 12.75
C ASP A 399 3.12 0.47 13.76
N LEU A 400 2.25 1.21 14.44
CA LEU A 400 1.25 0.66 15.36
C LEU A 400 0.31 -0.30 14.63
N LEU A 401 -0.24 0.09 13.47
CA LEU A 401 -1.16 -0.75 12.69
C LEU A 401 -0.51 -2.05 12.21
N ALA A 402 0.78 -2.02 11.85
CA ALA A 402 1.51 -3.22 11.44
C ALA A 402 1.64 -4.26 12.56
N HIS A 403 1.58 -3.85 13.83
CA HIS A 403 1.59 -4.74 14.99
C HIS A 403 0.18 -5.16 15.45
N LYS A 404 -0.81 -4.27 15.32
CA LYS A 404 -2.16 -4.49 15.87
C LYS A 404 -3.07 -5.27 14.92
N LEU A 405 -3.09 -4.92 13.62
CA LEU A 405 -3.98 -5.54 12.63
C LEU A 405 -3.82 -7.07 12.47
N PRO A 406 -2.61 -7.66 12.56
CA PRO A 406 -2.42 -9.11 12.46
C PRO A 406 -2.94 -9.93 13.65
N LYS A 407 -3.25 -9.31 14.79
CA LYS A 407 -3.62 -10.04 16.02
C LYS A 407 -4.98 -10.71 15.85
N LYS A 408 -4.98 -12.05 15.78
CA LYS A 408 -6.21 -12.83 15.49
C LYS A 408 -7.25 -12.82 16.61
N SER A 409 -6.84 -12.56 17.86
CA SER A 409 -7.70 -12.60 19.04
C SER A 409 -8.35 -11.26 19.40
N SER A 410 -8.04 -10.19 18.67
CA SER A 410 -8.56 -8.84 18.95
C SER A 410 -9.85 -8.59 18.17
N THR A 411 -10.87 -8.03 18.81
CA THR A 411 -12.10 -7.53 18.16
C THR A 411 -12.03 -6.01 18.01
N ILE A 412 -12.96 -5.39 17.28
CA ILE A 412 -13.01 -3.92 17.15
C ILE A 412 -13.23 -3.20 18.48
N ARG A 413 -13.89 -3.85 19.45
CA ARG A 413 -14.14 -3.31 20.79
C ARG A 413 -12.99 -3.55 21.78
N SER A 414 -12.03 -4.40 21.44
CA SER A 414 -10.85 -4.60 22.29
C SER A 414 -9.96 -3.35 22.32
N PRO A 415 -9.15 -3.13 23.37
CA PRO A 415 -8.20 -2.01 23.41
C PRO A 415 -7.30 -1.91 22.17
N ASP A 416 -6.82 -3.07 21.69
CA ASP A 416 -6.04 -3.16 20.44
C ASP A 416 -6.86 -2.71 19.21
N GLY A 417 -8.14 -3.09 19.14
CA GLY A 417 -9.07 -2.69 18.07
C GLY A 417 -9.38 -1.19 18.07
N LEU A 418 -9.61 -0.61 19.26
CA LEU A 418 -9.86 0.83 19.43
C LEU A 418 -8.62 1.66 19.04
N GLU A 419 -7.43 1.26 19.49
CA GLU A 419 -6.17 1.89 19.08
C GLU A 419 -5.94 1.79 17.55
N ALA A 420 -6.26 0.64 16.95
CA ALA A 420 -6.17 0.46 15.51
C ALA A 420 -7.15 1.39 14.77
N MET A 421 -8.41 1.51 15.20
CA MET A 421 -9.37 2.43 14.59
C MET A 421 -8.92 3.88 14.69
N LYS A 422 -8.37 4.28 15.85
CA LYS A 422 -7.85 5.63 16.07
C LYS A 422 -6.69 5.94 15.12
N ALA A 423 -5.76 4.99 14.97
CA ALA A 423 -4.65 5.13 14.02
C ALA A 423 -5.14 5.15 12.56
N LEU A 424 -6.15 4.34 12.20
CA LEU A 424 -6.77 4.35 10.86
C LEU A 424 -7.46 5.69 10.56
N GLU A 425 -8.14 6.28 11.52
CA GLU A 425 -8.79 7.59 11.38
C GLU A 425 -7.73 8.70 11.22
N ALA A 426 -6.69 8.67 12.05
CA ALA A 426 -5.57 9.61 11.98
C ALA A 426 -4.95 9.64 10.57
N ILE A 427 -4.61 8.47 10.00
CA ILE A 427 -4.03 8.41 8.64
C ILE A 427 -5.04 8.75 7.53
N CYS A 428 -6.35 8.69 7.80
CA CYS A 428 -7.37 9.18 6.87
C CYS A 428 -7.46 10.70 6.83
N ASN A 429 -7.17 11.37 7.95
CA ASN A 429 -7.27 12.82 8.13
C ASN A 429 -5.93 13.56 7.94
N GLN A 430 -4.80 12.90 8.16
CA GLN A 430 -3.48 13.53 8.13
C GLN A 430 -2.91 13.64 6.71
N TYR A 431 -2.46 14.84 6.35
CA TYR A 431 -1.57 15.07 5.21
C TYR A 431 -0.15 15.30 5.72
N HIS A 432 0.74 14.36 5.43
CA HIS A 432 2.16 14.50 5.73
C HIS A 432 2.93 14.80 4.44
N GLN A 433 3.10 16.09 4.11
CA GLN A 433 4.06 16.46 3.06
C GLN A 433 5.50 16.19 3.50
N VAL A 434 5.77 16.34 4.79
CA VAL A 434 7.04 16.05 5.43
C VAL A 434 6.82 15.07 6.57
N THR A 435 7.63 14.03 6.65
CA THR A 435 7.56 13.02 7.71
C THR A 435 8.85 13.05 8.51
N TYR A 436 8.82 13.71 9.67
CA TYR A 436 9.99 13.86 10.53
C TYR A 436 10.24 12.60 11.37
N ARG A 437 11.50 12.40 11.73
CA ARG A 437 11.90 11.50 12.81
C ARG A 437 11.57 12.15 14.17
N SER A 438 11.35 11.36 15.22
CA SER A 438 10.89 11.90 16.51
C SER A 438 11.89 12.88 17.12
N GLY A 439 13.20 12.64 16.96
CA GLY A 439 14.26 13.55 17.40
C GLY A 439 14.50 14.74 16.46
N LEU A 440 13.77 14.84 15.34
CA LEU A 440 13.90 15.90 14.33
C LEU A 440 12.55 16.56 14.00
N GLN A 441 11.59 16.51 14.90
CA GLN A 441 10.27 17.10 14.71
C GLN A 441 10.22 18.58 15.14
N PRO A 442 9.42 19.43 14.47
CA PRO A 442 9.18 20.79 14.92
C PRO A 442 8.36 20.81 16.22
N VAL A 443 8.62 21.79 17.09
CA VAL A 443 7.85 22.01 18.33
C VAL A 443 6.75 23.02 18.03
N ASN A 444 5.49 22.60 18.14
CA ASN A 444 4.31 23.45 17.85
C ASN A 444 4.39 24.15 16.47
N GLY A 445 4.86 23.42 15.45
CA GLY A 445 5.02 23.94 14.08
C GLY A 445 6.20 24.90 13.88
N ARG A 446 7.08 25.06 14.88
CA ARG A 446 8.25 25.93 14.84
C ARG A 446 9.55 25.15 15.04
N CYS A 447 10.64 25.72 14.54
CA CYS A 447 11.98 25.26 14.86
C CYS A 447 12.39 25.75 16.26
N VAL A 448 13.41 25.12 16.86
CA VAL A 448 14.05 25.59 18.11
C VAL A 448 14.60 27.02 18.03
N CYS A 449 14.83 27.56 16.83
CA CYS A 449 15.18 28.97 16.66
C CYS A 449 13.98 29.93 16.69
N GLY A 450 12.75 29.43 16.89
CA GLY A 450 11.51 30.21 16.94
C GLY A 450 10.83 30.43 15.57
N GLU A 451 11.54 30.19 14.47
CA GLU A 451 11.02 30.35 13.12
C GLU A 451 9.93 29.31 12.79
N PRO A 452 8.79 29.73 12.20
CA PRO A 452 7.78 28.81 11.67
C PRO A 452 8.36 27.87 10.61
N ILE A 453 8.10 26.57 10.74
CA ILE A 453 8.68 25.59 9.81
C ILE A 453 8.13 25.73 8.38
N ASP A 454 6.93 26.28 8.26
CA ASP A 454 6.27 26.51 6.97
C ASP A 454 6.93 27.61 6.13
N ARG A 455 7.80 28.44 6.72
CA ARG A 455 8.64 29.39 6.00
C ARG A 455 9.60 28.69 5.02
N PHE A 456 9.99 27.45 5.32
CA PHE A 456 10.90 26.67 4.48
C PHE A 456 10.16 25.76 3.50
N ARG A 457 10.72 25.62 2.30
CA ARG A 457 10.24 24.63 1.31
C ARG A 457 10.27 23.23 1.93
N ALA A 458 9.27 22.40 1.66
CA ALA A 458 9.10 21.07 2.28
C ALA A 458 10.40 20.23 2.33
N HIS A 459 11.11 20.11 1.20
CA HIS A 459 12.39 19.37 1.10
C HIS A 459 13.59 20.00 1.83
N ARG A 460 13.45 21.20 2.40
CA ARG A 460 14.48 21.91 3.19
C ARG A 460 14.13 22.03 4.66
N ARG A 461 12.90 21.70 5.07
CA ARG A 461 12.44 21.83 6.46
C ARG A 461 13.29 20.99 7.42
N TRP A 462 13.49 19.72 7.08
CA TRP A 462 14.33 18.81 7.89
C TRP A 462 15.76 19.32 8.03
N LEU A 463 16.35 19.87 6.96
CA LEU A 463 17.74 20.34 6.96
C LEU A 463 17.89 21.56 7.88
N HIS A 464 16.90 22.44 7.89
CA HIS A 464 16.86 23.55 8.84
C HIS A 464 16.76 23.05 10.28
N LEU A 465 15.81 22.14 10.58
CA LEU A 465 15.67 21.53 11.90
C LEU A 465 16.97 20.89 12.37
N TYR A 466 17.55 19.99 11.56
CA TYR A 466 18.81 19.33 11.86
C TYR A 466 19.93 20.33 12.18
N ARG A 467 20.11 21.39 11.36
CA ARG A 467 21.14 22.40 11.60
C ARG A 467 20.92 23.20 12.88
N CYS A 468 19.67 23.57 13.16
CA CYS A 468 19.34 24.34 14.36
C CYS A 468 19.47 23.50 15.64
N TYR A 469 18.98 22.25 15.65
CA TYR A 469 19.19 21.32 16.75
C TYR A 469 20.67 21.05 16.97
N LYS A 470 21.43 20.74 15.91
CA LYS A 470 22.87 20.52 15.97
C LYS A 470 23.60 21.72 16.57
N LYS A 471 23.26 22.94 16.13
CA LYS A 471 23.85 24.17 16.69
C LYS A 471 23.53 24.35 18.17
N MET A 472 22.26 24.17 18.55
CA MET A 472 21.81 24.31 19.93
C MET A 472 22.49 23.29 20.85
N LEU A 473 22.58 22.03 20.43
CA LEU A 473 23.21 20.95 21.22
C LEU A 473 24.72 21.12 21.35
N ARG A 474 25.39 21.57 20.28
CA ARG A 474 26.80 21.95 20.32
C ARG A 474 27.10 23.05 21.35
N GLN A 475 26.21 24.03 21.47
CA GLN A 475 26.35 25.12 22.45
C GLN A 475 26.19 24.64 23.91
N MET A 476 25.57 23.49 24.12
CA MET A 476 25.38 22.88 25.44
C MET A 476 26.41 21.77 25.73
N SER A 477 27.35 21.55 24.81
CA SER A 477 28.35 20.49 24.88
C SER A 477 29.71 21.07 25.30
N ASP A 478 30.45 20.32 26.11
CA ASP A 478 31.79 20.71 26.57
C ASP A 478 32.84 20.61 25.45
N ASP A 479 32.58 19.81 24.41
CA ASP A 479 33.48 19.53 23.28
C ASP A 479 33.01 20.14 21.94
N ASP A 480 32.02 21.04 21.97
CA ASP A 480 31.39 21.66 20.78
C ASP A 480 30.96 20.62 19.72
N PHE A 481 30.49 19.47 20.20
CA PHE A 481 30.07 18.34 19.39
C PHE A 481 28.54 18.17 19.43
N ALA A 482 27.95 17.86 18.28
CA ALA A 482 26.63 17.24 18.24
C ALA A 482 26.41 16.48 16.93
N GLU A 483 25.86 15.28 17.02
CA GLU A 483 25.46 14.47 15.88
C GLU A 483 24.16 13.73 16.17
N PHE A 484 23.39 13.43 15.12
CA PHE A 484 22.15 12.69 15.23
C PHE A 484 22.30 11.30 14.62
N CYS A 485 22.05 10.24 15.39
CA CYS A 485 21.94 8.89 14.87
C CYS A 485 20.57 8.70 14.22
N TYR A 486 20.52 8.57 12.90
CA TYR A 486 19.26 8.26 12.21
C TYR A 486 18.80 6.81 12.41
N GLU A 487 19.71 5.89 12.75
CA GLU A 487 19.34 4.50 13.02
C GLU A 487 18.56 4.40 14.34
N CYS A 488 19.04 5.10 15.38
CA CYS A 488 18.44 5.12 16.72
C CYS A 488 17.43 6.26 16.97
N ASP A 489 17.37 7.28 16.11
CA ASP A 489 16.53 8.48 16.32
C ASP A 489 16.95 9.33 17.53
N LEU A 490 18.26 9.43 17.78
CA LEU A 490 18.82 10.04 18.99
C LEU A 490 19.91 11.06 18.67
N TRP A 491 19.98 12.12 19.48
CA TRP A 491 21.05 13.11 19.45
C TRP A 491 22.14 12.75 20.46
N PHE A 492 23.39 12.91 20.05
CA PHE A 492 24.57 12.81 20.88
C PHE A 492 25.28 14.16 20.86
N ASN A 493 25.67 14.67 22.02
CA ASN A 493 26.40 15.93 22.18
C ASN A 493 27.75 15.75 22.90
N ASN A 494 28.22 14.50 22.99
CA ASN A 494 29.53 14.14 23.49
C ASN A 494 30.21 13.24 22.45
N GLN A 495 31.44 13.58 22.06
CA GLN A 495 32.16 12.88 21.00
C GLN A 495 32.56 11.45 21.39
N ASN A 496 32.87 11.20 22.67
CA ASN A 496 33.22 9.86 23.16
C ASN A 496 31.98 8.95 23.20
N GLU A 497 30.83 9.47 23.64
CA GLU A 497 29.55 8.73 23.58
C GLU A 497 29.18 8.40 22.13
N TRP A 498 29.34 9.36 21.21
CA TRP A 498 29.11 9.13 19.79
C TRP A 498 30.07 8.09 19.20
N HIS A 499 31.34 8.14 19.58
CA HIS A 499 32.33 7.15 19.17
C HIS A 499 31.95 5.74 19.62
N GLN A 500 31.62 5.58 20.90
CA GLN A 500 31.18 4.29 21.45
C GLN A 500 29.90 3.82 20.78
N HIS A 501 28.93 4.71 20.58
CA HIS A 501 27.69 4.39 19.90
C HIS A 501 27.91 3.90 18.45
N CYS A 502 28.84 4.51 17.71
CA CYS A 502 29.23 4.01 16.38
C CYS A 502 29.86 2.61 16.48
N GLN A 503 30.72 2.37 17.47
CA GLN A 503 31.35 1.07 17.69
C GLN A 503 30.32 -0.03 17.99
N ASP A 504 29.26 0.30 18.74
CA ASP A 504 28.18 -0.63 19.07
C ASP A 504 27.44 -1.07 17.78
N HIS A 505 27.09 -0.13 16.91
CA HIS A 505 26.49 -0.47 15.60
C HIS A 505 27.41 -1.31 14.70
N LEU A 506 28.71 -1.02 14.71
CA LEU A 506 29.69 -1.80 13.94
C LEU A 506 29.89 -3.22 14.50
N SER A 507 29.57 -3.45 15.78
CA SER A 507 29.56 -4.78 16.39
C SER A 507 28.38 -5.64 15.95
N GLU A 508 27.29 -5.02 15.45
CA GLU A 508 26.13 -5.68 14.87
C GLU A 508 25.85 -5.23 13.41
N PRO A 509 26.73 -5.57 12.44
CA PRO A 509 26.58 -5.10 11.05
C PRO A 509 25.27 -5.48 10.36
N SER A 510 24.56 -6.50 10.87
CA SER A 510 23.23 -6.90 10.38
C SER A 510 22.16 -5.82 10.58
N GLU A 511 22.41 -4.79 11.36
CA GLU A 511 21.51 -3.62 11.46
C GLU A 511 21.72 -2.62 10.32
N LEU A 512 22.87 -2.67 9.65
CA LEU A 512 23.31 -1.73 8.61
C LEU A 512 23.19 -2.31 7.19
N LEU A 513 22.25 -3.22 6.94
CA LEU A 513 22.14 -3.98 5.66
C LEU A 513 22.04 -3.13 4.39
N ARG A 514 21.71 -1.84 4.51
CA ARG A 514 21.48 -0.96 3.37
C ARG A 514 22.43 0.23 3.39
N CYS A 515 23.07 0.46 2.25
CA CYS A 515 24.10 1.48 2.08
C CYS A 515 23.56 2.82 1.56
N ASP A 516 22.50 2.84 0.76
CA ASP A 516 21.99 4.08 0.17
C ASP A 516 21.10 4.89 1.13
N PRO A 517 21.13 6.23 1.06
CA PRO A 517 20.21 7.09 1.81
C PRO A 517 18.75 6.86 1.41
N ILE A 518 17.84 6.82 2.39
CA ILE A 518 16.39 6.78 2.13
C ILE A 518 15.77 8.12 2.52
N ILE A 519 15.23 8.80 1.51
CA ILE A 519 14.33 9.94 1.69
C ILE A 519 12.89 9.45 1.60
N PHE A 520 12.08 9.80 2.59
CA PHE A 520 10.65 9.54 2.59
C PHE A 520 9.91 10.82 2.93
N ARG A 521 8.94 11.20 2.08
CA ARG A 521 8.18 12.46 2.22
C ARG A 521 9.09 13.62 2.59
N ASN A 522 10.01 13.97 1.70
CA ASN A 522 10.90 15.13 1.84
C ASN A 522 11.87 15.12 3.04
N CYS A 523 11.95 14.06 3.85
CA CYS A 523 12.85 13.95 5.00
C CYS A 523 13.72 12.69 4.90
N PRO A 524 15.01 12.73 5.28
CA PRO A 524 15.81 11.53 5.46
C PRO A 524 15.23 10.69 6.60
N VAL A 525 15.00 9.41 6.32
CA VAL A 525 14.59 8.40 7.33
C VAL A 525 15.68 7.37 7.58
N LYS A 526 16.67 7.29 6.67
CA LYS A 526 17.88 6.51 6.78
C LYS A 526 19.03 7.26 6.08
N PRO A 527 20.23 7.36 6.67
CA PRO A 527 21.38 7.93 6.00
C PRO A 527 22.01 6.88 5.08
N GLY A 528 22.78 7.35 4.11
CA GLY A 528 23.69 6.51 3.36
C GLY A 528 24.93 6.22 4.16
N TYR A 529 25.45 5.02 4.03
CA TYR A 529 26.74 4.59 4.54
C TYR A 529 27.57 4.05 3.38
N CYS A 530 28.85 4.42 3.34
CA CYS A 530 29.73 3.93 2.29
C CYS A 530 30.17 2.49 2.63
N PRO A 531 29.90 1.48 1.77
CA PRO A 531 30.28 0.10 2.07
C PRO A 531 31.80 -0.09 2.20
N PHE A 532 32.60 0.77 1.54
CA PHE A 532 34.06 0.74 1.63
C PHE A 532 34.55 1.28 2.98
N CYS A 533 33.97 2.37 3.46
CA CYS A 533 34.34 2.95 4.76
C CYS A 533 33.85 2.10 5.92
N LEU A 534 32.60 1.59 5.85
CA LEU A 534 32.04 0.69 6.85
C LEU A 534 32.92 -0.54 7.08
N GLY A 535 33.48 -1.10 5.99
CA GLY A 535 34.35 -2.28 6.04
C GLY A 535 35.82 -2.03 6.30
N ASN A 536 36.24 -0.78 6.54
CA ASN A 536 37.65 -0.45 6.67
C ASN A 536 38.05 -0.27 8.14
N PRO A 537 38.61 -1.30 8.83
CA PRO A 537 39.01 -1.22 10.24
C PRO A 537 40.13 -0.21 10.50
N SER A 538 40.83 0.29 9.46
CA SER A 538 41.83 1.34 9.64
C SER A 538 41.21 2.72 9.91
N LEU A 539 39.91 2.88 9.66
CA LEU A 539 39.16 4.07 10.03
C LEU A 539 38.61 3.91 11.45
N GLY A 540 38.65 4.97 12.25
CA GLY A 540 37.93 4.96 13.52
C GLY A 540 36.40 4.86 13.32
N PRO A 541 35.63 4.36 14.31
CA PRO A 541 34.19 4.12 14.23
C PRO A 541 33.36 5.25 13.61
N ILE A 542 33.65 6.50 14.01
CA ILE A 542 32.95 7.70 13.50
C ILE A 542 33.12 7.84 11.97
N ARG A 543 34.31 7.54 11.43
CA ARG A 543 34.58 7.63 9.99
C ARG A 543 34.05 6.42 9.23
N GLN A 544 34.05 5.24 9.84
CA GLN A 544 33.43 4.05 9.24
C GLN A 544 31.92 4.28 9.05
N MET A 545 31.27 4.87 10.06
CA MET A 545 29.84 5.16 10.10
C MET A 545 29.47 6.58 9.66
N GLU A 546 30.26 7.20 8.78
CA GLU A 546 29.92 8.53 8.28
C GLU A 546 28.52 8.52 7.62
N GLN A 547 27.64 9.39 8.12
CA GLN A 547 26.24 9.46 7.70
C GLN A 547 26.05 10.44 6.54
N TYR A 548 25.69 9.92 5.37
CA TYR A 548 25.40 10.74 4.19
C TYR A 548 23.90 11.00 4.07
N LEU A 549 23.49 12.26 4.25
CA LEU A 549 22.08 12.68 4.16
C LEU A 549 21.67 13.16 2.76
N ASP A 550 22.65 13.29 1.87
CA ASP A 550 22.48 13.73 0.50
C ASP A 550 22.92 12.63 -0.46
N MET A 551 22.02 12.25 -1.38
CA MET A 551 22.24 11.15 -2.31
C MET A 551 23.41 11.43 -3.27
N SER A 552 23.56 12.66 -3.75
CA SER A 552 24.65 13.02 -4.66
C SER A 552 25.99 12.92 -3.95
N LYS A 553 26.10 13.45 -2.73
CA LYS A 553 27.32 13.34 -1.94
C LYS A 553 27.71 11.90 -1.63
N TRP A 554 26.72 11.08 -1.27
CA TRP A 554 26.95 9.65 -1.05
C TRP A 554 27.45 8.97 -2.33
N TYR A 555 26.80 9.23 -3.46
CA TYR A 555 27.19 8.68 -4.76
C TYR A 555 28.60 9.09 -5.16
N ASP A 556 28.93 10.38 -5.05
CA ASP A 556 30.26 10.91 -5.38
C ASP A 556 31.35 10.27 -4.51
N HIS A 557 31.08 10.11 -3.21
CA HIS A 557 32.01 9.45 -2.30
C HIS A 557 32.21 7.97 -2.65
N VAL A 558 31.12 7.22 -2.85
CA VAL A 558 31.22 5.80 -3.25
C VAL A 558 31.93 5.67 -4.61
N HIS A 559 31.64 6.56 -5.56
CA HIS A 559 32.28 6.56 -6.87
C HIS A 559 33.79 6.78 -6.77
N SER A 560 34.25 7.61 -5.82
CA SER A 560 35.68 7.81 -5.58
C SER A 560 36.40 6.54 -5.13
N HIS A 561 35.73 5.59 -4.46
CA HIS A 561 36.31 4.28 -4.19
C HIS A 561 36.30 3.39 -5.43
N LEU A 562 35.18 3.39 -6.16
CA LEU A 562 35.01 2.59 -7.37
C LEU A 562 36.03 2.93 -8.47
N SER A 563 36.42 4.20 -8.61
CA SER A 563 37.41 4.63 -9.61
C SER A 563 38.82 4.04 -9.37
N HIS A 564 39.11 3.57 -8.16
CA HIS A 564 40.38 2.95 -7.80
C HIS A 564 40.32 1.42 -7.78
N LEU A 565 39.17 0.82 -8.10
CA LEU A 565 39.03 -0.64 -8.18
C LEU A 565 39.57 -1.18 -9.50
N SER A 566 40.35 -2.26 -9.41
CA SER A 566 40.77 -3.08 -10.55
C SER A 566 40.69 -4.57 -10.17
N GLY A 567 40.37 -5.44 -11.14
CA GLY A 567 40.32 -6.89 -10.96
C GLY A 567 39.04 -7.43 -10.31
N GLU A 568 39.15 -8.60 -9.65
CA GLU A 568 38.04 -9.24 -8.96
C GLU A 568 37.64 -8.49 -7.69
N PHE A 569 36.37 -8.09 -7.61
CA PHE A 569 35.86 -7.28 -6.51
C PHE A 569 35.12 -8.13 -5.48
N HIS A 570 35.41 -7.87 -4.22
CA HIS A 570 34.67 -8.39 -3.08
C HIS A 570 33.96 -7.23 -2.41
N CYS A 571 32.66 -7.38 -2.17
CA CYS A 571 31.89 -6.38 -1.44
C CYS A 571 32.55 -6.16 -0.07
N ARG A 572 32.86 -4.90 0.25
CA ARG A 572 33.52 -4.51 1.50
C ARG A 572 32.53 -4.31 2.65
N HIS A 573 31.23 -4.40 2.40
CA HIS A 573 30.24 -4.21 3.44
C HIS A 573 30.37 -5.32 4.52
N PRO A 574 30.46 -4.99 5.83
CA PRO A 574 30.75 -5.99 6.86
C PRO A 574 29.67 -7.07 7.00
N ALA A 575 28.42 -6.76 6.65
CA ALA A 575 27.32 -7.75 6.63
C ALA A 575 27.23 -8.58 5.33
N CYS A 576 28.09 -8.33 4.35
CA CYS A 576 28.04 -9.06 3.08
C CYS A 576 28.75 -10.41 3.20
N THR A 577 28.03 -11.48 2.91
CA THR A 577 28.55 -12.86 2.92
C THR A 577 28.88 -13.39 1.52
N GLN A 578 28.72 -12.58 0.47
CA GLN A 578 29.01 -13.00 -0.91
C GLN A 578 30.51 -12.92 -1.21
N THR A 579 31.08 -14.06 -1.58
CA THR A 579 32.46 -14.19 -2.09
C THR A 579 32.48 -14.06 -3.62
N GLY A 580 33.22 -13.06 -4.13
CA GLY A 580 33.59 -12.89 -5.54
C GLY A 580 32.49 -12.38 -6.49
N MET A 581 32.64 -11.14 -6.97
CA MET A 581 31.98 -10.65 -8.19
C MET A 581 33.05 -10.32 -9.26
N ARG A 582 32.97 -10.98 -10.42
CA ARG A 582 33.86 -10.65 -11.55
C ARG A 582 33.45 -9.32 -12.16
N VAL A 583 34.34 -8.33 -12.09
CA VAL A 583 34.27 -7.11 -12.88
C VAL A 583 34.71 -7.49 -14.29
N LEU A 584 33.76 -7.66 -15.20
CA LEU A 584 34.09 -7.75 -16.63
C LEU A 584 34.32 -6.32 -17.14
N ASP A 585 35.49 -6.13 -17.74
CA ASP A 585 36.07 -4.90 -18.27
C ASP A 585 35.15 -3.68 -18.40
N GLY A 586 35.52 -2.61 -17.69
CA GLY A 586 35.21 -1.23 -18.09
C GLY A 586 33.81 -0.68 -17.77
N THR A 587 32.85 -1.48 -17.31
CA THR A 587 31.49 -0.97 -17.02
C THR A 587 31.04 -1.23 -15.59
N ARG A 588 30.99 -0.11 -14.86
CA ARG A 588 30.58 0.15 -13.46
C ARG A 588 29.51 -0.80 -12.91
N ILE A 589 29.84 -1.46 -11.80
CA ILE A 589 28.93 -2.29 -11.00
C ILE A 589 28.19 -1.40 -9.98
N SER A 590 26.87 -1.55 -9.87
CA SER A 590 26.05 -0.96 -8.81
C SER A 590 25.58 -2.02 -7.81
N SER A 591 25.68 -1.68 -6.52
CA SER A 591 25.19 -2.39 -5.33
C SER A 591 23.70 -2.66 -5.33
#